data_AF-A0A1H9EVD9-F1
#
_entry.id   AF-A0A1H9EVD9-F1
#
_cell.length_a   1.000
_cell.length_b   1.000
_cell.length_c   1.000
_cell.angle_alpha   90.00
_cell.angle_beta   90.00
_cell.angle_gamma   90.00
#
_symmetry.space_group_name_H-M   'P 1'
#
loop_
_entity.id
_entity.type
_entity.pdbx_description
1 polymer ?
#
loop_
_entity_poly.entity_id
_entity_poly.type
_entity_poly.pdbx_seq_one_letter_code
_entity_poly.pdbx_strand_id
1 'polypeptide(L)' 'MRTFLLLILYYLLVTPAGLLGRLVKDPLARRWNRSTDTYWIPSAPPPVR' A
#
# COMPACT_ATOMS: atom_id res chain seq x y z
N MET A 1 -1.22 -34.95 -7.00
CA MET A 1 -0.12 -34.29 -7.75
C MET A 1 -0.62 -33.13 -8.61
N ARG A 2 -1.51 -33.34 -9.59
CA ARG A 2 -1.99 -32.28 -10.52
C ARG A 2 -2.57 -31.04 -9.80
N THR A 3 -3.36 -31.25 -8.75
CA THR A 3 -3.96 -30.16 -7.96
C THR A 3 -2.91 -29.29 -7.27
N PHE A 4 -1.83 -29.87 -6.77
CA PHE A 4 -0.74 -29.13 -6.11
C PHE A 4 0.04 -28.27 -7.11
N LEU A 5 0.31 -28.80 -8.30
CA LEU A 5 0.94 -28.05 -9.39
C LEU A 5 0.12 -26.82 -9.80
N LEU A 6 -1.20 -26.98 -9.92
CA LEU A 6 -2.11 -25.87 -10.23
C LEU A 6 -2.14 -24.83 -9.10
N LEU A 7 -2.09 -25.28 -7.84
CA LEU A 7 -2.09 -24.40 -6.68
C LEU A 7 -0.80 -23.57 -6.62
N ILE A 8 0.35 -24.20 -6.84
CA ILE A 8 1.65 -23.52 -6.91
C ILE A 8 1.66 -22.51 -8.05
N LEU A 9 1.21 -22.91 -9.25
CA LEU A 9 1.16 -22.05 -10.42
C LEU A 9 0.23 -20.85 -10.21
N TYR A 10 -0.95 -21.08 -9.62
CA TYR A 10 -1.89 -20.03 -9.25
C TYR A 10 -1.26 -19.05 -8.26
N TYR A 11 -0.63 -19.56 -7.21
CA TYR A 11 0.00 -18.72 -6.19
C TYR A 11 1.16 -17.90 -6.76
N LEU A 12 1.98 -18.48 -7.64
CA LEU A 12 3.10 -17.79 -8.28
C LEU A 12 2.69 -16.79 -9.36
N LEU A 13 1.50 -16.89 -9.95
CA LEU A 13 1.05 -15.94 -10.97
C LEU A 13 0.16 -14.85 -10.38
N VAL A 14 -0.84 -15.25 -9.58
CA VAL A 14 -1.87 -14.33 -9.07
C VAL A 14 -1.32 -13.43 -7.97
N THR A 15 -0.49 -13.96 -7.07
CA THR A 15 0.08 -13.19 -5.95
C THR A 15 1.01 -12.08 -6.43
N PRO A 16 2.02 -12.32 -7.29
CA PRO A 16 2.84 -11.22 -7.78
C PRO A 16 2.10 -10.30 -8.75
N ALA A 17 1.10 -10.78 -9.49
CA ALA A 17 0.25 -9.89 -10.29
C ALA A 17 -0.52 -8.89 -9.41
N GLY A 18 -1.07 -9.35 -8.28
CA GLY A 18 -1.70 -8.48 -7.28
C GLY A 18 -0.71 -7.51 -6.62
N LEU A 19 0.52 -7.97 -6.33
CA LEU A 19 1.57 -7.14 -5.75
C LEU A 19 2.10 -6.09 -6.74
N LEU A 20 2.32 -6.46 -8.00
CA LEU A 20 2.70 -5.57 -9.08
C LEU A 20 1.59 -4.58 -9.40
N GLY A 21 0.32 -5.03 -9.41
CA GLY A 21 -0.84 -4.14 -9.54
C GLY A 21 -0.88 -3.10 -8.43
N ARG A 22 -0.57 -3.49 -7.19
CA ARG A 22 -0.45 -2.58 -6.05
C ARG A 22 0.75 -1.62 -6.17
N LEU A 23 1.83 -2.04 -6.81
CA LEU A 23 3.00 -1.20 -7.07
C LEU A 23 2.75 -0.16 -8.17
N VAL A 24 2.06 -0.56 -9.24
CA VAL A 24 1.74 0.32 -10.38
C VAL A 24 0.65 1.33 -10.02
N LYS A 25 -0.36 0.90 -9.26
CA LYS A 25 -1.50 1.71 -8.88
C LYS A 25 -1.57 1.69 -7.36
N ASP A 26 -0.68 2.43 -6.70
CA ASP A 26 -0.60 2.54 -5.24
C ASP A 26 -1.93 3.09 -4.68
N PRO A 27 -2.88 2.22 -4.32
CA PRO A 27 -4.24 2.65 -3.98
C PRO A 27 -4.30 3.19 -2.56
N LEU A 28 -3.18 3.06 -1.82
CA LEU A 28 -3.06 3.50 -0.44
C LEU A 28 -2.40 4.86 -0.31
N ALA A 29 -2.07 5.53 -1.43
CA ALA A 29 -1.33 6.79 -1.44
C ALA A 29 -0.12 6.74 -0.49
N ARG A 30 0.55 5.58 -0.38
CA ARG A 30 1.77 5.39 0.43
C ARG A 30 2.99 6.00 -0.27
N ARG A 31 2.77 7.01 -1.10
CA ARG A 31 3.81 7.85 -1.61
C ARG A 31 4.40 8.58 -0.41
N TRP A 32 5.60 8.19 -0.02
CA TRP A 32 6.39 8.84 1.03
C TRP A 32 6.30 10.36 0.83
N ASN A 33 5.51 11.01 1.69
CA ASN A 33 5.34 12.45 1.59
C ASN A 33 6.57 13.10 2.22
N ARG A 34 7.60 13.29 1.40
CA ARG A 34 8.89 13.84 1.82
C ARG A 34 8.78 15.27 2.39
N SER A 35 7.63 15.93 2.24
CA SER A 35 7.34 17.24 2.83
C SER A 35 6.65 17.16 4.20
N THR A 36 6.41 15.98 4.74
CA THR A 36 5.83 15.78 6.07
C THR A 36 6.91 15.30 7.03
N ASP A 37 7.56 16.23 7.72
CA ASP A 37 8.59 15.92 8.73
C ASP A 37 8.02 15.21 9.97
N THR A 38 6.70 15.31 10.21
CA THR A 38 6.06 14.72 11.39
C THR A 38 4.60 14.37 11.11
N TYR A 39 4.17 13.19 11.55
CA TYR A 39 2.78 12.70 11.40
C TYR A 39 1.76 13.51 12.23
N TRP A 40 2.23 14.21 13.26
CA TRP A 40 1.40 15.05 14.12
C TRP A 40 0.96 16.30 13.37
N ILE A 41 -0.35 16.38 13.12
CA ILE A 41 -0.98 17.61 12.62
C ILE A 41 -0.95 18.62 13.78
N PRO A 42 -0.29 19.77 13.63
CA PRO A 42 -0.27 20.78 14.69
C PRO A 42 -1.70 21.29 14.87
N SER A 43 -2.26 21.07 16.07
CA SER A 43 -3.54 21.64 16.46
C SER A 43 -3.45 23.16 16.36
N ALA A 44 -4.34 23.78 15.59
CA ALA A 44 -4.42 25.23 15.52
C ALA A 44 -4.66 25.80 16.93
N PRO A 45 -3.98 26.89 17.31
CA PRO A 45 -4.18 27.50 18.62
C PRO A 45 -5.65 27.95 18.77
N PRO A 46 -6.24 27.79 19.96
CA PRO A 46 -7.62 28.20 20.19
C PRO A 46 -7.77 29.71 19.91
N PRO A 47 -8.90 30.14 19.32
CA PRO A 47 -9.11 31.55 19.03
C PRO A 47 -9.09 32.34 20.34
N VAL A 48 -8.20 33.34 20.40
CA VAL A 48 -8.14 34.30 21.50
C VAL A 48 -9.41 35.16 21.39
N ARG A 49 -10.30 35.04 22.38
CA ARG A 49 -11.52 35.83 22.49
C ARG A 49 -11.24 37.13 23.23
#